data_AF-A0AA97F5G4-F1
#
_entry.id   AF-A0AA97F5G4-F1
#
_cell.length_a   1.000
_cell.length_b   1.000
_cell.length_c   1.000
_cell.angle_alpha   90.00
_cell.angle_beta   90.00
_cell.angle_gamma   90.00
#
_symmetry.space_group_name_H-M   'P 1'
#
loop_
_entity.id
_entity.type
_entity.pdbx_description
1 polymer ?
#
loop_
_entity_poly.entity_id
_entity_poly.type
_entity_poly.pdbx_seq_one_letter_code
_entity_poly.pdbx_strand_id
1 'polypeptide(L)'
;MKTSARTITIGAMTVASLALTACDGLGGGTADPKFEITQNPDACFRAVTEHLGADTKVLSVSSLFSAGSELSYSDDPKGQMTNCTVDYQDPDNADALLRVGLKIASGEFTSPKTVDLTVIGIDPDFNLDEHLIALGDIDSSGLAAIIKEQEPILSKTYETYGWSAVSLEAPDNNHDAYRIDLRVRGLKTDDPAPKSGAVSVSVDGKTVSTDHLIP
;
A
#
# COMPACT_ATOMS: atom_id res chain seq x y z
N MET A 1 32.75 -17.28 -4.40
CA MET A 1 31.46 -17.96 -4.13
C MET A 1 30.39 -17.19 -4.86
N LYS A 2 29.66 -17.82 -5.78
CA LYS A 2 28.51 -17.18 -6.45
C LYS A 2 27.32 -17.33 -5.53
N THR A 3 26.92 -16.27 -4.85
CA THR A 3 25.65 -16.18 -4.14
C THR A 3 24.56 -16.18 -5.21
N SER A 4 24.04 -17.36 -5.54
CA SER A 4 22.87 -17.47 -6.38
C SER A 4 21.71 -17.00 -5.50
N ALA A 5 21.27 -15.75 -5.67
CA ALA A 5 20.05 -15.27 -5.05
C ALA A 5 18.93 -16.25 -5.45
N ARG A 6 18.49 -17.07 -4.48
CA ARG A 6 17.32 -17.93 -4.63
C ARG A 6 16.15 -17.02 -4.37
N THR A 7 15.39 -16.74 -5.42
CA THR A 7 14.28 -15.82 -5.33
C THR A 7 13.08 -16.55 -4.76
N ILE A 8 12.62 -16.11 -3.60
CA ILE A 8 11.36 -16.53 -3.00
C ILE A 8 10.35 -15.43 -3.26
N THR A 9 9.27 -15.76 -3.97
CA THR A 9 8.11 -14.87 -4.05
C THR A 9 7.14 -15.26 -2.94
N ILE A 10 6.96 -14.38 -1.96
CA ILE A 10 5.88 -14.52 -0.98
C ILE A 10 4.65 -13.84 -1.57
N GLY A 11 3.76 -14.64 -2.13
CA GLY A 11 2.43 -14.18 -2.47
C GLY A 11 1.54 -14.29 -1.24
N ALA A 12 1.34 -13.20 -0.51
CA ALA A 12 0.10 -13.08 0.24
C ALA A 12 -1.00 -12.91 -0.81
N MET A 13 -1.98 -13.81 -0.89
CA MET A 13 -3.17 -13.53 -1.69
C MET A 13 -3.87 -12.31 -1.08
N THR A 14 -3.51 -11.12 -1.58
CA THR A 14 -4.45 -10.02 -1.65
C THR A 14 -5.54 -10.54 -2.56
N VAL A 15 -6.67 -10.89 -1.97
CA VAL A 15 -7.88 -11.14 -2.74
C VAL A 15 -8.07 -9.87 -3.56
N ALA A 16 -7.74 -9.95 -4.86
CA ALA A 16 -8.08 -8.93 -5.81
C ALA A 16 -9.56 -8.67 -5.56
N SER A 17 -9.89 -7.43 -5.19
CA SER A 17 -11.28 -7.02 -4.98
C SER A 17 -12.01 -7.15 -6.31
N LEU A 18 -12.45 -8.36 -6.62
CA LEU A 18 -13.57 -8.64 -7.50
C LEU A 18 -14.79 -8.13 -6.74
N ALA A 19 -15.36 -7.06 -7.27
CA ALA A 19 -16.44 -6.35 -6.62
C ALA A 19 -17.69 -7.25 -6.41
N LEU A 20 -18.45 -6.86 -5.38
CA LEU A 20 -19.80 -7.26 -4.96
C LEU A 20 -19.97 -8.56 -4.15
N THR A 21 -20.13 -8.40 -2.84
CA THR A 21 -21.47 -8.30 -2.23
C THR A 21 -21.38 -7.54 -0.90
N ALA A 22 -22.15 -6.46 -0.80
CA ALA A 22 -22.34 -5.73 0.45
C ALA A 22 -23.07 -6.59 1.48
N CYS A 23 -22.56 -6.62 2.72
CA CYS A 23 -23.39 -6.62 3.92
C CYS A 23 -22.54 -6.06 5.08
N ASP A 24 -23.16 -5.11 5.78
CA ASP A 24 -22.69 -4.43 6.99
C ASP A 24 -21.60 -3.36 6.85
N GLY A 25 -22.05 -2.18 6.41
CA GLY A 25 -21.63 -0.94 7.08
C GLY A 25 -20.60 -0.06 6.40
N LEU A 26 -20.51 -0.04 5.07
CA LEU A 26 -19.75 1.00 4.35
C LEU A 26 -20.66 2.21 4.08
N GLY A 27 -21.06 2.89 5.16
CA GLY A 27 -21.84 4.12 5.09
C GLY A 27 -20.92 5.30 4.80
N GLY A 28 -21.31 6.12 3.80
CA GLY A 28 -20.67 7.39 3.44
C GLY A 28 -20.57 8.33 4.63
N GLY A 29 -19.45 8.25 5.33
CA GLY A 29 -19.03 9.23 6.31
C GLY A 29 -18.36 10.40 5.61
N THR A 30 -18.69 11.61 6.06
CA THR A 30 -17.98 12.83 5.69
C THR A 30 -16.47 12.60 5.71
N ALA A 31 -15.78 13.06 4.65
CA ALA A 31 -14.33 12.94 4.53
C ALA A 31 -13.64 13.41 5.81
N ASP A 32 -13.03 12.47 6.55
CA ASP A 32 -12.18 12.80 7.68
C ASP A 32 -10.83 13.28 7.11
N PRO A 33 -10.45 14.55 7.27
CA PRO A 33 -9.23 15.10 6.69
C PRO A 33 -7.95 14.34 7.10
N LYS A 34 -8.00 13.62 8.22
CA LYS A 34 -6.87 12.78 8.68
C LYS A 34 -6.56 11.62 7.73
N PHE A 35 -7.49 11.27 6.84
CA PHE A 35 -7.37 10.18 5.87
C PHE A 35 -7.40 10.67 4.42
N GLU A 36 -7.01 11.90 4.17
CA GLU A 36 -6.81 12.46 2.83
C GLU A 36 -5.35 12.29 2.38
N ILE A 37 -5.11 11.77 1.18
CA ILE A 37 -3.75 11.46 0.67
C ILE A 37 -2.85 12.68 0.49
N THR A 38 -3.41 13.84 0.17
CA THR A 38 -2.63 15.08 -0.07
C THR A 38 -2.12 15.68 1.24
N GLN A 39 -2.84 15.47 2.33
CA GLN A 39 -2.52 15.99 3.66
C GLN A 39 -1.77 14.96 4.51
N ASN A 40 -2.20 13.70 4.44
CA ASN A 40 -1.79 12.61 5.32
C ASN A 40 -1.62 11.30 4.53
N PRO A 41 -0.70 11.23 3.55
CA PRO A 41 -0.49 10.00 2.76
C PRO A 41 -0.01 8.81 3.59
N ASP A 42 0.61 9.08 4.74
CA ASP A 42 1.14 8.12 5.70
C ASP A 42 0.14 7.75 6.81
N ALA A 43 -1.12 8.21 6.74
CA ALA A 43 -2.09 8.02 7.82
C ALA A 43 -2.28 6.55 8.22
N CYS A 44 -2.32 5.62 7.26
CA CYS A 44 -2.44 4.20 7.54
C CYS A 44 -1.19 3.65 8.25
N PHE A 45 0.01 4.04 7.81
CA PHE A 45 1.27 3.63 8.45
C PHE A 45 1.29 4.06 9.91
N ARG A 46 0.96 5.33 10.19
CA ARG A 46 0.88 5.84 11.58
C ARG A 46 -0.16 5.08 12.41
N ALA A 47 -1.36 4.88 11.88
CA ALA A 47 -2.43 4.17 12.58
C ALA A 47 -2.05 2.71 12.89
N VAL A 48 -1.39 2.03 11.95
CA VAL A 48 -0.92 0.66 12.10
C VAL A 48 0.20 0.58 13.15
N THR A 49 1.18 1.48 13.09
CA THR A 49 2.27 1.56 14.09
C THR A 49 1.74 1.87 15.49
N GLU A 50 0.75 2.75 15.63
CA GLU A 50 0.09 3.03 16.90
C GLU A 50 -0.67 1.80 17.44
N HIS A 51 -1.31 1.03 16.57
CA HIS A 51 -2.12 -0.13 16.95
C HIS A 51 -1.28 -1.36 17.34
N LEU A 52 -0.25 -1.68 16.54
CA LEU A 52 0.53 -2.91 16.69
C LEU A 52 1.83 -2.69 17.48
N GLY A 53 2.41 -1.50 17.42
CA GLY A 53 3.70 -1.16 18.00
C GLY A 53 4.84 -1.15 16.98
N ALA A 54 5.89 -0.38 17.27
CA ALA A 54 7.01 -0.16 16.35
C ALA A 54 7.84 -1.43 16.07
N ASP A 55 7.92 -2.35 17.01
CA ASP A 55 8.71 -3.59 16.86
C ASP A 55 7.97 -4.68 16.07
N THR A 56 6.69 -4.48 15.74
CA THR A 56 5.92 -5.46 14.97
C THR A 56 6.49 -5.60 13.57
N LYS A 57 6.82 -6.85 13.21
CA LYS A 57 7.30 -7.21 11.88
C LYS A 57 6.14 -7.35 10.90
N VAL A 58 6.24 -6.66 9.78
CA VAL A 58 5.22 -6.62 8.73
C VAL A 58 5.77 -7.08 7.39
N LEU A 59 4.90 -7.70 6.60
CA LEU A 59 5.14 -8.01 5.20
C LEU A 59 4.64 -6.88 4.30
N SER A 60 3.48 -6.31 4.63
CA SER A 60 2.88 -5.25 3.83
C SER A 60 2.00 -4.33 4.67
N VAL A 61 1.92 -3.09 4.23
CA VAL A 61 0.96 -2.08 4.68
C VAL A 61 0.38 -1.48 3.42
N SER A 62 -0.94 -1.50 3.25
CA SER A 62 -1.58 -0.99 2.04
C SER A 62 -2.68 -0.01 2.38
N SER A 63 -2.62 1.15 1.74
CA SER A 63 -3.62 2.22 1.82
C SER A 63 -4.18 2.44 0.42
N LEU A 64 -5.50 2.34 0.26
CA LEU A 64 -6.16 2.66 -1.00
C LEU A 64 -6.93 3.95 -0.87
N PHE A 65 -6.89 4.76 -1.92
CA PHE A 65 -7.55 6.05 -1.98
C PHE A 65 -8.44 6.12 -3.21
N SER A 66 -9.57 6.83 -3.08
CA SER A 66 -10.41 7.12 -4.24
C SER A 66 -9.64 8.01 -5.22
N ALA A 67 -9.53 7.57 -6.48
CA ALA A 67 -8.99 8.41 -7.54
C ALA A 67 -10.01 9.46 -8.03
N GLY A 68 -11.26 9.39 -7.56
CA GLY A 68 -12.40 10.16 -8.07
C GLY A 68 -13.28 9.35 -9.04
N SER A 69 -14.51 9.82 -9.20
CA SER A 69 -15.55 9.22 -10.06
C SER A 69 -15.19 9.25 -11.55
N GLU A 70 -14.30 10.14 -11.94
CA GLU A 70 -13.82 10.30 -13.32
C GLU A 70 -12.82 9.19 -13.68
N LEU A 71 -12.19 8.57 -12.68
CA LEU A 71 -11.10 7.59 -12.83
C LEU A 71 -11.45 6.20 -12.29
N SER A 72 -12.61 6.08 -11.65
CA SER A 72 -13.09 4.84 -11.03
C SER A 72 -14.60 4.83 -10.97
N TYR A 73 -15.20 3.65 -10.80
CA TYR A 73 -16.65 3.51 -10.62
C TYR A 73 -17.14 3.86 -9.20
N SER A 74 -16.31 4.52 -8.38
CA SER A 74 -16.70 4.93 -7.01
C SER A 74 -17.14 6.39 -6.98
N ASP A 75 -18.17 6.67 -6.17
CA ASP A 75 -18.63 8.03 -5.84
C ASP A 75 -17.85 8.64 -4.67
N ASP A 76 -16.86 7.92 -4.12
CA ASP A 76 -16.04 8.40 -3.00
C ASP A 76 -15.24 9.66 -3.40
N PRO A 77 -15.17 10.69 -2.54
CA PRO A 77 -14.37 11.88 -2.78
C PRO A 77 -12.92 11.56 -3.14
N LYS A 78 -12.44 12.18 -4.23
CA LYS A 78 -11.06 12.04 -4.68
C LYS A 78 -10.07 12.33 -3.54
N GLY A 79 -9.09 11.44 -3.38
CA GLY A 79 -8.05 11.52 -2.37
C GLY A 79 -8.43 11.00 -0.99
N GLN A 80 -9.69 10.59 -0.77
CA GLN A 80 -10.12 9.99 0.49
C GLN A 80 -9.67 8.53 0.56
N MET A 81 -9.09 8.13 1.70
CA MET A 81 -8.73 6.74 1.95
C MET A 81 -10.00 5.89 2.07
N THR A 82 -10.05 4.81 1.30
CA THR A 82 -11.17 3.85 1.27
C THR A 82 -10.80 2.54 1.97
N ASN A 83 -9.51 2.23 2.06
CA ASN A 83 -9.03 1.02 2.71
C ASN A 83 -7.65 1.25 3.34
N CYS A 84 -7.40 0.59 4.47
CA CYS A 84 -6.11 0.51 5.11
C CYS A 84 -5.96 -0.88 5.74
N THR A 85 -4.96 -1.66 5.31
CA THR A 85 -4.71 -3.03 5.76
C THR A 85 -3.24 -3.27 6.02
N VAL A 86 -2.92 -4.15 6.95
CA VAL A 86 -1.55 -4.60 7.24
C VAL A 86 -1.52 -6.10 7.37
N ASP A 87 -0.47 -6.71 6.81
CA ASP A 87 -0.10 -8.10 7.02
C ASP A 87 1.14 -8.15 7.91
N TYR A 88 1.03 -8.78 9.09
CA TYR A 88 2.06 -8.78 10.13
C TYR A 88 2.31 -10.17 10.69
N GLN A 89 3.49 -10.38 11.26
CA GLN A 89 3.86 -11.66 11.87
C GLN A 89 2.92 -12.00 13.02
N ASP A 90 2.41 -13.23 13.03
CA ASP A 90 1.67 -13.74 14.18
C ASP A 90 2.64 -13.83 15.38
N PRO A 91 2.39 -13.10 16.49
CA PRO A 91 3.27 -13.13 17.66
C PRO A 91 3.32 -14.50 18.33
N ASP A 92 2.29 -15.34 18.11
CA ASP A 92 2.20 -16.70 18.67
C ASP A 92 2.73 -17.76 17.70
N ASN A 93 2.98 -17.41 16.43
CA ASN A 93 3.46 -18.33 15.40
C ASN A 93 4.37 -17.62 14.37
N ALA A 94 5.69 -17.78 14.52
CA ALA A 94 6.69 -17.14 13.68
C ALA A 94 6.59 -17.47 12.17
N ASP A 95 5.91 -18.58 11.82
CA ASP A 95 5.73 -19.04 10.44
C ASP A 95 4.39 -18.58 9.81
N ALA A 96 3.61 -17.76 10.53
CA ALA A 96 2.30 -17.30 10.08
C ALA A 96 2.20 -15.78 10.01
N LEU A 97 1.32 -15.31 9.12
CA LEU A 97 0.90 -13.91 9.07
C LEU A 97 -0.55 -13.76 9.49
N LEU A 98 -0.83 -12.63 10.12
CA LEU A 98 -2.16 -12.12 10.39
C LEU A 98 -2.41 -10.86 9.58
N ARG A 99 -3.67 -10.63 9.22
CA ARG A 99 -4.17 -9.41 8.58
C ARG A 99 -5.15 -8.71 9.49
N VAL A 100 -4.98 -7.40 9.65
CA VAL A 100 -6.01 -6.50 10.19
C VAL A 100 -6.27 -5.36 9.21
N GLY A 101 -7.49 -4.85 9.23
CA GLY A 101 -7.89 -3.67 8.46
C GLY A 101 -8.43 -2.58 9.38
N LEU A 102 -8.21 -1.33 9.00
CA LEU A 102 -8.77 -0.16 9.66
C LEU A 102 -10.14 0.16 9.04
N LYS A 103 -11.18 0.19 9.87
CA LYS A 103 -12.50 0.68 9.47
C LYS A 103 -12.48 2.21 9.47
N ILE A 104 -12.32 2.81 8.29
CA ILE A 104 -12.12 4.27 8.11
C ILE A 104 -13.19 5.11 8.84
N ALA A 105 -14.46 4.72 8.75
CA ALA A 105 -15.57 5.45 9.36
C ALA A 105 -15.51 5.50 10.90
N SER A 106 -15.04 4.43 11.54
CA SER A 106 -14.97 4.32 13.00
C SER A 106 -13.58 4.57 13.59
N GLY A 107 -12.52 4.42 12.78
CA GLY A 107 -11.13 4.40 13.25
C GLY A 107 -10.73 3.11 13.99
N GLU A 108 -11.62 2.12 14.09
CA GLU A 108 -11.34 0.85 14.76
C GLU A 108 -10.70 -0.18 13.82
N PHE A 109 -9.77 -0.97 14.36
CA PHE A 109 -9.21 -2.13 13.65
C PHE A 109 -10.15 -3.34 13.73
N THR A 110 -10.21 -4.10 12.65
CA THR A 110 -10.92 -5.39 12.61
C THR A 110 -10.18 -6.44 13.43
N SER A 111 -10.89 -7.49 13.86
CA SER A 111 -10.25 -8.68 14.41
C SER A 111 -9.23 -9.28 13.42
N PRO A 112 -8.06 -9.75 13.89
CA PRO A 112 -7.06 -10.39 13.06
C PRO A 112 -7.60 -11.63 12.34
N LYS A 113 -7.11 -11.86 11.13
CA LYS A 113 -7.39 -13.06 10.33
C LYS A 113 -6.10 -13.65 9.81
N THR A 114 -5.98 -14.97 9.82
CA THR A 114 -4.82 -15.65 9.21
C THR A 114 -4.73 -15.36 7.73
N VAL A 115 -3.51 -15.15 7.24
CA VAL A 115 -3.20 -14.96 5.83
C VAL A 115 -2.60 -16.25 5.28
N ASP A 116 -3.16 -16.74 4.18
CA ASP A 116 -2.57 -17.86 3.46
C ASP A 116 -1.29 -17.40 2.76
N LEU A 117 -0.17 -18.02 3.16
CA LEU A 117 1.14 -17.80 2.56
C LEU A 117 1.38 -18.83 1.47
N THR A 118 1.64 -18.35 0.25
CA THR A 118 2.15 -19.21 -0.82
C THR A 118 3.62 -18.85 -1.07
N VAL A 119 4.51 -19.78 -0.72
CA VAL A 119 5.95 -19.67 -0.97
C VAL A 119 6.24 -20.40 -2.28
N ILE A 120 6.63 -19.65 -3.31
CA ILE A 120 6.99 -20.21 -4.61
C ILE A 120 8.51 -20.22 -4.72
N GLY A 121 9.11 -21.42 -4.76
CA GLY A 121 10.55 -21.62 -4.86
C GLY A 121 11.00 -22.93 -4.20
N ILE A 122 12.29 -23.26 -4.35
CA ILE A 122 12.92 -24.36 -3.62
C ILE A 122 13.90 -23.74 -2.62
N ASP A 123 13.37 -23.30 -1.48
CA ASP A 123 14.20 -23.00 -0.32
C ASP A 123 13.79 -23.87 0.86
N PRO A 124 14.55 -24.94 1.17
CA PRO A 124 14.28 -25.78 2.34
C PRO A 124 14.48 -25.02 3.66
N ASP A 125 15.17 -23.87 3.62
CA ASP A 125 15.51 -23.05 4.78
C ASP A 125 14.67 -21.76 4.80
N PHE A 126 13.51 -21.74 4.13
CA PHE A 126 12.60 -20.59 4.15
C PHE A 126 12.30 -20.15 5.59
N ASN A 127 12.57 -18.89 5.88
CA ASN A 127 12.30 -18.26 7.16
C ASN A 127 11.51 -16.97 6.93
N LEU A 128 10.23 -16.97 7.31
CA LEU A 128 9.36 -15.80 7.13
C LEU A 128 9.97 -14.54 7.74
N ASP A 129 10.61 -14.67 8.90
CA ASP A 129 11.18 -13.55 9.66
C ASP A 129 12.20 -12.71 8.87
N GLU A 130 12.97 -13.35 8.00
CA GLU A 130 13.97 -12.69 7.14
C GLU A 130 13.34 -11.88 6.00
N HIS A 131 12.05 -12.09 5.75
CA HIS A 131 11.29 -11.39 4.72
C HIS A 131 10.41 -10.29 5.28
N LEU A 132 10.47 -9.97 6.58
CA LEU A 132 9.67 -8.93 7.21
C LEU A 132 10.52 -7.71 7.59
N ILE A 133 9.87 -6.57 7.74
CA ILE A 133 10.47 -5.32 8.24
C ILE A 133 9.72 -4.86 9.50
N ALA A 134 10.43 -4.29 10.48
CA ALA A 134 9.76 -3.70 11.64
C ALA A 134 9.06 -2.39 11.27
N LEU A 135 7.87 -2.14 11.81
CA LEU A 135 7.13 -0.90 11.54
C LEU A 135 7.92 0.36 11.90
N GLY A 136 8.75 0.30 12.95
CA GLY A 136 9.61 1.40 13.39
C GLY A 136 10.74 1.74 12.43
N ASP A 137 11.10 0.84 11.52
CA ASP A 137 12.13 1.07 10.49
C ASP A 137 11.57 1.76 9.23
N ILE A 138 10.27 2.04 9.20
CA ILE A 138 9.58 2.71 8.10
C ILE A 138 9.26 4.16 8.49
N ASP A 139 9.99 5.11 7.91
CA ASP A 139 9.69 6.54 8.01
C ASP A 139 8.89 6.99 6.79
N SER A 140 7.56 7.07 6.92
CA SER A 140 6.67 7.54 5.84
C SER A 140 6.32 9.03 5.93
N SER A 141 6.93 9.77 6.85
CA SER A 141 6.57 11.18 7.10
C SER A 141 6.90 12.12 5.93
N GLY A 142 7.84 11.73 5.06
CA GLY A 142 8.27 12.51 3.88
C GLY A 142 7.33 12.39 2.67
N LEU A 143 6.38 11.45 2.67
CA LEU A 143 5.60 11.12 1.46
C LEU A 143 4.76 12.29 0.92
N ALA A 144 4.27 13.18 1.78
CA ALA A 144 3.49 14.35 1.34
C ALA A 144 4.33 15.30 0.47
N ALA A 145 5.63 15.44 0.77
CA ALA A 145 6.53 16.24 -0.03
C ALA A 145 6.77 15.62 -1.41
N ILE A 146 6.97 14.28 -1.46
CA ILE A 146 7.13 13.54 -2.71
C ILE A 146 5.88 13.66 -3.58
N ILE A 147 4.69 13.45 -3.01
CA ILE A 147 3.42 13.62 -3.73
C ILE A 147 3.35 14.99 -4.41
N LYS A 148 3.63 16.05 -3.64
CA LYS A 148 3.59 17.42 -4.12
C LYS A 148 4.63 17.71 -5.20
N GLU A 149 5.82 17.13 -5.10
CA GLU A 149 6.88 17.28 -6.11
C GLU A 149 6.49 16.68 -7.46
N GLN A 150 5.67 15.62 -7.46
CA GLN A 150 5.24 14.92 -8.67
C GLN A 150 4.02 15.55 -9.36
N GLU A 151 3.23 16.36 -8.66
CA GLU A 151 2.01 17.02 -9.21
C GLU A 151 2.25 17.78 -10.52
N PRO A 152 3.33 18.58 -10.70
CA PRO A 152 3.57 19.31 -11.95
C PRO A 152 3.84 18.39 -13.14
N ILE A 153 4.42 17.20 -12.91
CA ILE A 153 4.70 16.20 -13.95
C ILE A 153 3.37 15.54 -14.35
N LEU A 154 2.59 15.09 -13.37
CA LEU A 154 1.28 14.49 -13.59
C LEU A 154 0.32 15.44 -14.33
N SER A 155 0.31 16.72 -13.96
CA SER A 155 -0.54 17.75 -14.58
C SER A 155 -0.17 18.07 -16.04
N LYS A 156 1.06 17.76 -16.46
CA LYS A 156 1.50 17.92 -17.87
C LYS A 156 1.12 16.72 -18.73
N THR A 157 0.94 15.55 -18.12
CA THR A 157 0.72 14.29 -18.82
C THR A 157 -0.74 13.88 -18.84
N TYR A 158 -1.44 14.06 -17.72
CA TYR A 158 -2.82 13.66 -17.55
C TYR A 158 -3.73 14.88 -17.56
N GLU A 159 -4.85 14.77 -18.26
CA GLU A 159 -5.94 15.75 -18.19
C GLU A 159 -6.66 15.66 -16.85
N THR A 160 -6.80 14.44 -16.33
CA THR A 160 -7.34 14.16 -14.99
C THR A 160 -6.53 13.04 -14.37
N TYR A 161 -6.05 13.23 -13.14
CA TYR A 161 -5.34 12.19 -12.39
C TYR A 161 -5.71 12.21 -10.91
N GLY A 162 -5.53 11.09 -10.23
CA GLY A 162 -5.72 10.96 -8.79
C GLY A 162 -4.78 9.92 -8.22
N TRP A 163 -4.16 10.23 -7.08
CA TRP A 163 -3.43 9.23 -6.30
C TRP A 163 -4.41 8.19 -5.78
N SER A 164 -4.01 6.93 -5.83
CA SER A 164 -4.90 5.77 -5.67
C SER A 164 -4.39 4.75 -4.66
N ALA A 165 -3.09 4.74 -4.35
CA ALA A 165 -2.56 3.91 -3.29
C ALA A 165 -1.25 4.43 -2.70
N VAL A 166 -1.01 4.08 -1.44
CA VAL A 166 0.30 4.11 -0.78
C VAL A 166 0.51 2.74 -0.16
N SER A 167 1.49 1.98 -0.64
CA SER A 167 1.72 0.61 -0.20
C SER A 167 3.18 0.36 0.13
N LEU A 168 3.46 -0.33 1.23
CA LEU A 168 4.73 -1.00 1.48
C LEU A 168 4.77 -2.28 0.65
N GLU A 169 5.77 -2.38 -0.22
CA GLU A 169 6.01 -3.54 -1.07
C GLU A 169 7.28 -4.26 -0.59
N ALA A 170 7.16 -5.57 -0.37
CA ALA A 170 8.26 -6.43 0.02
C ALA A 170 9.26 -6.63 -1.15
N PRO A 171 10.52 -7.00 -0.87
CA PRO A 171 11.48 -7.39 -1.90
C PRO A 171 10.90 -8.44 -2.85
N ASP A 172 11.17 -8.29 -4.16
CA ASP A 172 10.75 -9.23 -5.19
C ASP A 172 11.86 -9.49 -6.22
N ASN A 173 11.52 -10.11 -7.35
CA ASN A 173 12.48 -10.48 -8.39
C ASN A 173 13.15 -9.28 -9.09
N ASN A 174 12.56 -8.08 -8.96
CA ASN A 174 12.96 -6.85 -9.61
C ASN A 174 13.58 -5.84 -8.64
N HIS A 175 13.40 -5.99 -7.33
CA HIS A 175 14.00 -5.15 -6.30
C HIS A 175 14.33 -5.94 -5.03
N ASP A 176 15.51 -5.70 -4.46
CA ASP A 176 16.07 -6.44 -3.34
C ASP A 176 15.78 -5.84 -1.96
N ALA A 177 15.06 -4.71 -1.90
CA ALA A 177 14.77 -3.99 -0.67
C ALA A 177 13.29 -3.59 -0.60
N TYR A 178 12.78 -3.46 0.64
CA TYR A 178 11.48 -2.87 0.89
C TYR A 178 11.38 -1.46 0.33
N ARG A 179 10.19 -1.10 -0.17
CA ARG A 179 9.90 0.24 -0.69
C ARG A 179 8.44 0.62 -0.46
N ILE A 180 8.16 1.91 -0.52
CA ILE A 180 6.82 2.48 -0.51
C ILE A 180 6.45 2.87 -1.93
N ASP A 181 5.44 2.24 -2.50
CA ASP A 181 4.88 2.58 -3.81
C ASP A 181 3.73 3.59 -3.64
N LEU A 182 3.87 4.74 -4.29
CA LEU A 182 2.80 5.72 -4.48
C LEU A 182 2.19 5.51 -5.87
N ARG A 183 0.93 5.07 -5.95
CA ARG A 183 0.27 4.75 -7.22
C ARG A 183 -0.69 5.84 -7.66
N VAL A 184 -0.65 6.19 -8.94
CA VAL A 184 -1.55 7.15 -9.57
C VAL A 184 -2.44 6.46 -10.61
N ARG A 185 -3.66 6.96 -10.77
CA ARG A 185 -4.50 6.72 -11.95
C ARG A 185 -4.70 8.02 -12.70
N GLY A 186 -4.76 7.97 -14.03
CA GLY A 186 -5.01 9.17 -14.83
C GLY A 186 -5.52 8.90 -16.24
N LEU A 187 -6.21 9.88 -16.80
CA LEU A 187 -6.71 9.92 -18.17
C LEU A 187 -5.84 10.86 -19.00
N LYS A 188 -5.47 10.42 -20.20
CA LYS A 188 -4.79 11.25 -21.20
C LYS A 188 -5.83 11.77 -22.20
N THR A 189 -5.61 12.93 -22.79
CA THR A 189 -6.56 13.55 -23.74
C THR A 189 -6.75 12.70 -25.02
N ASP A 190 -5.74 11.93 -25.41
CA ASP A 190 -5.73 11.06 -26.60
C ASP A 190 -6.12 9.61 -26.31
N ASP A 191 -6.36 9.25 -25.05
CA ASP A 191 -6.73 7.89 -24.64
C ASP A 191 -7.75 7.90 -23.48
N PRO A 192 -9.02 7.54 -23.75
CA PRO A 192 -10.08 7.56 -22.75
C PRO A 192 -9.97 6.43 -21.73
N ALA A 193 -9.02 5.48 -21.89
CA ALA A 193 -8.80 4.42 -20.92
C ALA A 193 -7.90 4.90 -19.77
N PRO A 194 -8.33 4.81 -18.49
CA PRO A 194 -7.49 5.15 -17.37
C PRO A 194 -6.17 4.38 -17.38
N LYS A 195 -5.07 5.10 -17.25
CA LYS A 195 -3.73 4.55 -17.06
C LYS A 195 -3.37 4.54 -15.59
N SER A 196 -2.50 3.62 -15.22
CA SER A 196 -1.90 3.55 -13.89
C SER A 196 -0.41 3.76 -13.99
N GLY A 197 0.16 4.42 -13.00
CA GLY A 197 1.60 4.62 -12.84
C GLY A 197 1.97 4.51 -11.37
N ALA A 198 3.26 4.41 -11.08
CA ALA A 198 3.76 4.37 -9.71
C ALA A 198 5.11 5.07 -9.60
N VAL A 199 5.35 5.74 -8.47
CA VAL A 199 6.69 6.12 -8.02
C VAL A 199 7.00 5.30 -6.78
N SER A 200 8.18 4.72 -6.76
CA SER A 200 8.70 3.96 -5.62
C SER A 200 9.64 4.83 -4.81
N VAL A 201 9.44 4.84 -3.51
CA VAL A 201 10.21 5.58 -2.51
C VAL A 201 10.84 4.58 -1.55
N SER A 202 12.06 4.79 -1.09
CA SER A 202 12.64 3.97 -0.02
C SER A 202 11.84 4.08 1.28
N VAL A 203 12.07 3.13 2.20
CA VAL A 203 11.42 3.12 3.52
C VAL A 203 11.80 4.29 4.43
N ASP A 204 12.78 5.12 4.05
CA ASP A 204 13.08 6.41 4.70
C ASP A 204 12.09 7.53 4.31
N GLY A 205 11.16 7.24 3.38
CA GLY A 205 10.11 8.12 2.89
C GLY A 205 10.59 9.35 2.13
N LYS A 206 11.87 9.38 1.74
CA LYS A 206 12.52 10.58 1.19
C LYS A 206 13.19 10.34 -0.14
N THR A 207 13.72 9.13 -0.38
CA THR A 207 14.48 8.87 -1.61
C THR A 207 13.61 8.16 -2.64
N VAL A 208 13.38 8.80 -3.79
CA VAL A 208 12.74 8.15 -4.95
C VAL A 208 13.73 7.15 -5.56
N SER A 209 13.35 5.87 -5.58
CA SER A 209 14.17 4.78 -6.12
C SER A 209 13.80 4.42 -7.56
N THR A 210 12.56 4.63 -7.96
CA THR A 210 12.08 4.39 -9.33
C THR A 210 10.88 5.29 -9.62
N ASP A 211 10.81 5.85 -10.82
CA ASP A 211 9.68 6.67 -11.26
C ASP A 211 9.12 6.16 -12.58
N HIS A 212 7.92 5.60 -12.49
CA HIS A 212 7.09 5.11 -13.59
C HIS A 212 5.68 5.68 -13.48
N LEU A 213 5.56 6.95 -13.05
CA LEU A 213 4.26 7.63 -12.96
C LEU A 213 3.62 7.86 -14.32
N ILE A 214 4.42 7.88 -15.38
CA ILE A 214 3.98 8.06 -16.75
C ILE A 214 4.22 6.75 -17.52
N PRO A 215 3.16 6.16 -18.12
CA PRO A 215 3.27 5.01 -19.02
C PRO A 215 3.73 5.41 -20.42
#